data_AF-A0A920ER93-F1
#
_entry.id   AF-A0A920ER93-F1
#
_cell.length_a   1.000
_cell.length_b   1.000
_cell.length_c   1.000
_cell.angle_alpha   90.00
_cell.angle_beta   90.00
_cell.angle_gamma   90.00
#
_symmetry.space_group_name_H-M   'P 1'
#
loop_
_entity.id
_entity.type
_entity.pdbx_description
1 polymer ?
#
loop_
_entity_poly.entity_id
_entity_poly.type
_entity_poly.pdbx_seq_one_letter_code
_entity_poly.pdbx_strand_id
1 'polypeptide(L)'
;MDADHHDLVLAVTSHAPHLIAYTMVGVADDLSRVTDKEVINYSAAGFRDFTRIASSDPTMWRDVFLSNKDATLEILGRFTEELFSLQRAIRTENGDMLFEYFSRTRGIRRGILEAGQDTEAPDFGRSLIDKK
;
A
#
# COMPACT_ATOMS: atom_id res chain seq x y z
N MET A 1 20.74 -10.60 5.93
CA MET A 1 20.34 -9.36 6.61
C MET A 1 20.16 -9.67 8.09
N ASP A 2 20.42 -8.71 8.96
CA ASP A 2 20.05 -8.80 10.38
C ASP A 2 18.53 -8.62 10.56
N ALA A 3 18.03 -8.93 11.76
CA ALA A 3 16.60 -8.94 12.06
C ALA A 3 15.97 -7.54 11.99
N ASP A 4 16.62 -6.53 12.55
CA ASP A 4 16.10 -5.15 12.56
C ASP A 4 16.01 -4.60 11.13
N HIS A 5 17.03 -4.87 10.31
CA HIS A 5 17.01 -4.50 8.89
C HIS A 5 15.92 -5.24 8.11
N HIS A 6 15.74 -6.54 8.35
CA HIS A 6 14.65 -7.33 7.76
C HIS A 6 13.28 -6.72 8.07
N ASP A 7 13.05 -6.39 9.34
CA ASP A 7 11.78 -5.90 9.84
C ASP A 7 11.44 -4.52 9.29
N LEU A 8 12.43 -3.64 9.16
CA LEU A 8 12.26 -2.34 8.51
C LEU A 8 11.97 -2.48 7.01
N VAL A 9 12.67 -3.38 6.31
CA VAL A 9 12.43 -3.63 4.88
C VAL A 9 11.02 -4.17 4.65
N LEU A 10 10.54 -5.11 5.47
CA LEU A 10 9.17 -5.61 5.35
C LEU A 10 8.12 -4.58 5.79
N ALA A 11 8.44 -3.72 6.76
CA ALA A 11 7.55 -2.63 7.15
C ALA A 11 7.23 -1.72 5.95
N VAL A 12 8.23 -1.36 5.14
CA VAL A 12 8.05 -0.50 3.96
C VAL A 12 7.51 -1.24 2.74
N THR A 13 7.97 -2.46 2.47
CA THR A 13 7.62 -3.19 1.24
C THR A 13 6.35 -4.03 1.34
N SER A 14 5.86 -4.31 2.55
CA SER A 14 4.74 -5.24 2.78
C SER A 14 3.73 -4.71 3.80
N HIS A 15 4.16 -4.39 5.03
CA HIS A 15 3.22 -4.14 6.13
C HIS A 15 2.46 -2.82 5.98
N ALA A 16 3.17 -1.72 5.75
CA ALA A 16 2.53 -0.41 5.53
C ALA A 16 1.59 -0.43 4.30
N PRO A 17 1.97 -1.01 3.13
CA PRO A 17 1.03 -1.21 2.03
C PRO A 17 -0.29 -1.92 2.42
N HIS A 18 -0.23 -2.97 3.24
CA HIS A 18 -1.45 -3.65 3.71
C HIS A 18 -2.27 -2.76 4.64
N LEU A 19 -1.63 -2.04 5.56
CA LEU A 19 -2.34 -1.14 6.47
C LEU A 19 -3.04 0.01 5.73
N ILE A 20 -2.39 0.58 4.71
CA ILE A 20 -2.97 1.60 3.83
C ILE A 20 -4.16 1.02 3.05
N ALA A 21 -4.06 -0.23 2.57
CA ALA A 21 -5.16 -0.90 1.90
C ALA A 21 -6.39 -1.08 2.81
N TYR A 22 -6.19 -1.61 4.03
CA TYR A 22 -7.27 -1.71 5.02
C TYR A 22 -7.88 -0.34 5.32
N THR A 23 -7.04 0.70 5.45
CA THR A 23 -7.50 2.07 5.72
C THR A 23 -8.36 2.61 4.58
N MET A 24 -7.94 2.47 3.33
CA MET A 24 -8.72 2.97 2.18
C MET A 24 -10.05 2.25 1.99
N VAL A 25 -10.08 0.93 2.22
CA VAL A 25 -11.32 0.16 2.19
C VAL A 25 -12.24 0.56 3.34
N GLY A 26 -11.70 0.78 4.54
CA GLY A 26 -12.48 1.26 5.69
C GLY A 26 -13.10 2.65 5.47
N VAL A 27 -12.33 3.61 4.94
CA VAL A 27 -12.85 4.94 4.57
C VAL A 27 -13.98 4.83 3.55
N ALA A 28 -13.84 3.94 2.57
CA ALA A 28 -14.87 3.72 1.56
C ALA A 28 -16.13 3.03 2.14
N ASP A 29 -15.98 2.08 3.07
CA ASP A 29 -17.11 1.45 3.79
C ASP A 29 -17.90 2.50 4.57
N ASP A 30 -17.21 3.34 5.34
CA ASP A 30 -17.81 4.41 6.14
C ASP A 30 -18.57 5.42 5.28
N LEU A 31 -18.04 5.78 4.10
CA LEU A 31 -18.73 6.64 3.13
C LEU A 31 -19.89 5.92 2.43
N SER A 32 -19.75 4.63 2.13
CA SER A 32 -20.80 3.85 1.48
C SER A 32 -22.04 3.71 2.35
N ARG A 33 -21.92 3.69 3.70
CA ARG A 33 -23.08 3.76 4.59
C ARG A 33 -23.88 5.06 4.45
N VAL A 34 -23.30 6.09 3.82
CA VAL A 34 -23.96 7.37 3.52
C VAL A 34 -24.53 7.40 2.09
N THR A 35 -23.96 6.67 1.12
CA THR A 35 -24.35 6.71 -0.31
C THR A 35 -24.77 5.35 -0.92
N ASP A 36 -24.91 4.33 -0.08
CA ASP A 36 -25.38 2.94 -0.18
C ASP A 36 -24.99 2.05 -1.38
N LYS A 37 -24.60 2.59 -2.54
CA LYS A 37 -24.33 1.76 -3.76
C LYS A 37 -23.23 2.28 -4.68
N GLU A 38 -22.75 3.51 -4.48
CA GLU A 38 -21.83 4.15 -5.44
C GLU A 38 -20.41 3.60 -5.36
N VAL A 39 -19.92 3.27 -4.17
CA VAL A 39 -18.53 2.80 -3.96
C VAL A 39 -18.24 1.49 -4.71
N ILE A 40 -19.19 0.54 -4.68
CA ILE A 40 -19.05 -0.74 -5.39
C ILE A 40 -19.19 -0.53 -6.90
N ASN A 41 -20.20 0.24 -7.32
CA ASN A 41 -20.53 0.42 -8.73
C ASN A 41 -19.51 1.29 -9.49
N TYR A 42 -18.82 2.21 -8.81
CA TYR A 42 -17.80 3.08 -9.40
C TYR A 42 -16.38 2.73 -8.95
N SER A 43 -16.16 1.51 -8.46
CA SER A 43 -14.83 1.02 -8.10
C SER A 43 -13.92 0.97 -9.34
N ALA A 44 -13.07 1.99 -9.48
CA ALA A 44 -12.02 2.05 -10.49
C ALA A 44 -10.89 1.05 -10.17
N ALA A 45 -10.06 0.72 -11.16
CA ALA A 45 -9.01 -0.31 -11.05
C ALA A 45 -8.13 -0.15 -9.79
N GLY A 46 -7.71 1.07 -9.45
CA GLY A 46 -6.88 1.31 -8.27
C GLY A 46 -7.56 1.00 -6.93
N PHE A 47 -8.88 1.20 -6.81
CA PHE A 47 -9.60 0.80 -5.60
C PHE A 47 -9.71 -0.73 -5.51
N ARG A 48 -9.90 -1.41 -6.64
CA ARG A 48 -9.92 -2.89 -6.69
C ARG A 48 -8.61 -3.50 -6.20
N ASP A 49 -7.47 -2.91 -6.54
CA ASP A 49 -6.16 -3.35 -6.05
C ASP A 49 -6.05 -3.26 -4.53
N PHE A 50 -6.55 -2.18 -3.92
CA PHE A 50 -6.62 -2.07 -2.47
C PHE A 50 -7.56 -3.11 -1.85
N THR A 51 -8.73 -3.35 -2.44
CA THR A 51 -9.66 -4.38 -1.93
C THR A 51 -9.06 -5.78 -1.99
N ARG A 52 -8.24 -6.08 -3.01
CA ARG A 52 -7.51 -7.36 -3.13
C ARG A 52 -6.48 -7.55 -2.03
N ILE A 53 -5.79 -6.50 -1.63
CA ILE A 53 -4.80 -6.55 -0.54
C ILE A 53 -5.52 -6.66 0.82
N ALA A 54 -6.58 -5.87 1.02
CA ALA A 54 -7.36 -5.84 2.25
C ALA A 54 -8.21 -7.11 2.48
N SER A 55 -8.39 -7.98 1.48
CA SER A 55 -9.05 -9.28 1.66
C SER A 55 -8.15 -10.36 2.27
N SER A 56 -6.94 -10.00 2.70
CA SER A 56 -6.01 -10.91 3.37
C SER A 56 -6.52 -11.35 4.77
N ASP A 57 -6.01 -12.48 5.27
CA ASP A 57 -6.45 -13.04 6.55
C ASP A 57 -6.22 -12.05 7.72
N PRO A 58 -7.28 -11.70 8.46
CA PRO A 58 -7.19 -10.70 9.52
C PRO A 58 -6.40 -11.18 10.75
N THR A 59 -6.34 -12.49 11.01
CA THR A 59 -5.59 -13.05 12.14
C THR A 59 -4.09 -12.89 11.89
N MET A 60 -3.64 -13.28 10.70
CA MET A 60 -2.26 -13.15 10.24
C MET A 60 -1.82 -11.69 10.29
N TRP A 61 -2.58 -10.77 9.70
CA TRP A 61 -2.17 -9.36 9.63
C TRP A 61 -2.20 -8.67 10.99
N ARG A 62 -3.14 -9.01 11.88
CA ARG A 62 -3.09 -8.59 13.28
C ARG A 62 -1.76 -8.99 13.91
N ASP A 63 -1.37 -10.26 13.77
CA ASP A 63 -0.17 -10.80 14.41
C ASP A 63 1.10 -10.20 13.81
N VAL A 64 1.13 -9.95 12.49
CA VAL A 64 2.23 -9.22 11.82
C VAL A 64 2.41 -7.83 12.41
N PHE A 65 1.34 -7.05 12.55
CA PHE A 65 1.43 -5.69 13.08
C PHE A 65 1.80 -5.65 14.57
N LEU A 66 1.34 -6.62 15.36
CA LEU A 66 1.72 -6.72 16.77
C LEU A 66 3.17 -7.18 16.95
N SER A 67 3.68 -8.03 16.06
CA SER A 67 5.04 -8.58 16.14
C SER A 67 6.09 -7.61 15.59
N ASN A 68 5.78 -6.85 14.54
CA ASN A 68 6.68 -5.85 13.95
C ASN A 68 6.17 -4.42 14.16
N LYS A 69 5.73 -4.12 15.39
CA LYS A 69 5.07 -2.87 15.75
C LYS A 69 5.93 -1.64 15.49
N ASP A 70 7.16 -1.64 16.01
CA ASP A 70 7.98 -0.42 16.05
C ASP A 70 8.42 0.02 14.64
N ALA A 71 8.92 -0.89 13.82
CA ALA A 71 9.25 -0.58 12.43
C ALA A 71 8.02 -0.18 11.61
N THR A 72 6.87 -0.83 11.87
CA THR A 72 5.60 -0.46 11.21
C THR A 72 5.18 0.96 11.58
N LEU A 73 5.25 1.34 12.86
CA LEU A 73 4.92 2.69 13.32
C LEU A 73 5.88 3.74 12.77
N GLU A 74 7.17 3.43 12.67
CA GLU A 74 8.15 4.32 12.04
C GLU A 74 7.77 4.62 10.58
N ILE A 75 7.53 3.58 9.79
CA ILE A 75 7.17 3.73 8.37
C ILE A 75 5.81 4.44 8.22
N LEU A 76 4.84 4.12 9.08
CA LEU A 76 3.53 4.77 9.06
C LEU A 76 3.64 6.27 9.40
N GLY A 77 4.53 6.65 10.31
CA GLY A 77 4.83 8.05 10.61
C GLY A 77 5.33 8.80 9.38
N ARG A 78 6.35 8.25 8.71
CA ARG A 78 6.90 8.82 7.46
C ARG A 78 5.83 8.92 6.36
N PHE A 79 5.02 7.89 6.18
CA PHE A 79 3.91 7.90 5.22
C PHE A 79 2.91 9.03 5.53
N THR A 80 2.58 9.23 6.79
CA THR A 80 1.63 10.26 7.23
C THR A 80 2.16 11.67 6.94
N GLU A 81 3.44 11.91 7.18
CA GLU A 81 4.10 13.20 6.85
C GLU A 81 4.08 13.50 5.35
N GLU A 82 4.38 12.50 4.52
CA GLU A 82 4.30 12.62 3.07
C GLU A 82 2.86 12.88 2.60
N LEU A 83 1.88 12.17 3.16
CA LEU A 83 0.47 12.37 2.85
C LEU A 83 0.00 13.79 3.21
N PHE A 84 0.43 14.32 4.36
CA PHE A 84 0.14 15.71 4.73
C PHE A 84 0.78 16.72 3.78
N SER A 85 1.99 16.43 3.29
CA SER A 85 2.66 17.28 2.30
C SER A 85 1.91 17.32 0.98
N LEU A 86 1.45 16.17 0.48
CA LEU A 86 0.61 16.08 -0.72
C LEU A 86 -0.75 16.76 -0.52
N GLN A 87 -1.39 16.57 0.65
CA GLN A 87 -2.64 17.26 0.97
C GLN A 87 -2.47 18.78 0.95
N ARG A 88 -1.35 19.28 1.48
CA ARG A 88 -1.02 20.72 1.45
C ARG A 88 -0.84 21.21 0.02
N ALA A 89 -0.06 20.49 -0.79
CA ALA A 89 0.16 20.84 -2.18
C ALA A 89 -1.15 20.94 -2.97
N ILE A 90 -2.09 20.01 -2.76
CA ILE A 90 -3.44 20.07 -3.35
C ILE A 90 -4.18 21.31 -2.87
N ARG A 91 -4.21 21.58 -1.55
CA ARG A 91 -4.92 22.73 -0.97
C ARG A 91 -4.41 24.08 -1.47
N THR A 92 -3.11 24.17 -1.77
CA THR A 92 -2.47 25.39 -2.26
C THR A 92 -2.30 25.40 -3.77
N GLU A 93 -2.92 24.45 -4.50
CA GLU A 93 -2.82 24.33 -5.96
C GLU A 93 -1.37 24.27 -6.49
N ASN A 94 -0.46 23.70 -5.71
CA ASN A 94 0.96 23.59 -6.08
C ASN A 94 1.18 22.41 -7.05
N GLY A 95 0.85 22.64 -8.31
CA GLY A 95 0.94 21.65 -9.38
C GLY A 95 2.36 21.17 -9.65
N ASP A 96 3.36 22.05 -9.55
CA ASP A 96 4.76 21.72 -9.81
C ASP A 96 5.29 20.71 -8.79
N MET A 97 5.02 20.93 -7.49
CA MET A 97 5.41 19.98 -6.44
C MET A 97 4.77 18.61 -6.66
N LEU A 98 3.48 18.56 -7.00
CA LEU A 98 2.78 17.31 -7.30
C LEU A 98 3.43 16.59 -8.50
N PHE A 99 3.70 17.32 -9.59
CA PHE A 99 4.31 16.78 -10.78
C PHE A 99 5.70 16.20 -10.52
N GLU A 100 6.54 16.94 -9.79
CA GLU A 100 7.88 16.49 -9.40
C GLU A 100 7.81 15.23 -8.52
N TYR A 101 6.92 15.22 -7.53
CA TYR A 101 6.75 14.08 -6.63
C TYR A 101 6.31 12.83 -7.42
N PHE A 102 5.29 12.94 -8.28
CA PHE A 102 4.80 11.82 -9.09
C PHE A 102 5.83 11.34 -10.12
N SER A 103 6.61 12.26 -10.69
CA SER A 103 7.70 11.91 -11.61
C SER A 103 8.79 11.10 -10.92
N ARG A 104 9.16 11.51 -9.70
CA ARG A 104 10.14 10.77 -8.88
C ARG A 104 9.64 9.36 -8.54
N THR A 105 8.39 9.22 -8.09
CA THR A 105 7.84 7.91 -7.71
C THR A 105 7.63 6.99 -8.91
N ARG A 106 7.30 7.53 -10.10
CA ARG A 106 7.27 6.76 -11.34
C ARG A 106 8.63 6.12 -11.68
N GLY A 107 9.73 6.79 -11.35
CA GLY A 107 11.09 6.26 -11.51
C GLY A 107 11.33 4.97 -10.73
N ILE A 108 10.76 4.84 -9.53
CA ILE A 108 10.87 3.64 -8.69
C ILE A 108 10.18 2.45 -9.36
N ARG A 109 8.97 2.63 -9.89
CA ARG A 109 8.24 1.58 -10.62
C ARG A 109 9.05 1.08 -11.82
N ARG A 110 9.67 1.99 -12.57
CA ARG A 110 10.54 1.58 -13.69
C ARG A 110 11.71 0.71 -13.22
N GLY A 111 12.34 1.04 -12.09
CA GLY A 111 13.39 0.20 -11.50
C GLY A 111 12.91 -1.20 -11.11
N ILE A 112 11.67 -1.32 -10.60
CA ILE A 112 11.05 -2.63 -10.30
C ILE A 112 10.85 -3.46 -11.59
N LEU A 113 10.39 -2.83 -12.67
CA LEU A 113 10.23 -3.46 -13.98
C LEU A 113 11.56 -3.93 -14.55
N GLU A 114 12.59 -3.08 -14.50
CA GLU A 114 13.95 -3.39 -14.97
C GLU A 114 14.59 -4.54 -14.16
N ALA A 115 14.27 -4.65 -12.88
CA ALA A 115 14.68 -5.76 -12.02
C ALA A 115 13.90 -7.06 -12.25
N GLY A 116 12.91 -7.07 -13.16
CA GLY A 116 12.07 -8.24 -13.45
C GLY A 116 11.23 -8.70 -12.27
N GLN A 117 10.96 -7.82 -11.30
CA GLN A 117 10.17 -8.13 -10.10
C GLN A 117 8.67 -7.91 -10.30
N ASP A 118 8.27 -7.51 -11.51
CA ASP A 118 6.88 -7.38 -11.89
C ASP A 118 6.41 -8.62 -12.63
N THR A 119 5.20 -9.09 -12.34
CA THR A 119 4.65 -10.28 -12.98
C THR A 119 3.14 -10.20 -13.01
N GLU A 120 2.56 -10.55 -14.16
CA GLU A 120 1.12 -10.68 -14.36
C GLU A 120 0.55 -12.00 -13.79
N ALA A 121 1.43 -12.89 -13.31
CA ALA A 121 1.03 -14.16 -12.73
C ALA A 121 0.41 -13.99 -11.33
N PRO A 122 -0.60 -14.82 -10.98
CA PRO A 122 -1.06 -14.93 -9.59
C PRO A 122 0.09 -15.20 -8.61
N ASP A 123 -0.06 -14.77 -7.36
CA ASP A 123 0.93 -14.94 -6.28
C ASP A 123 2.33 -14.37 -6.58
N PHE A 124 2.41 -13.32 -7.39
CA PHE A 124 3.68 -12.72 -7.82
C PHE A 124 4.62 -13.72 -8.48
N GLY A 125 4.07 -14.69 -9.23
CA GLY A 125 4.86 -15.72 -9.92
C GLY A 125 5.48 -16.76 -8.96
N ARG A 126 5.14 -16.73 -7.67
CA ARG A 126 5.52 -17.77 -6.71
C ARG A 126 4.54 -18.94 -6.84
N SER A 127 4.75 -19.80 -7.83
CA SER A 127 4.08 -21.09 -7.80
C SER A 127 4.56 -21.87 -6.57
N LEU A 128 3.63 -22.50 -5.86
CA LEU A 128 3.96 -23.59 -4.94
C LEU A 128 4.70 -24.64 -5.78
N ILE A 129 6.02 -24.70 -5.66
CA ILE A 129 6.77 -25.83 -6.18
C ILE A 129 6.22 -27.05 -5.44
N ASP A 130 5.47 -27.87 -6.14
CA ASP A 130 5.04 -29.19 -5.67
C ASP A 130 6.28 -29.91 -5.13
N LYS A 131 6.32 -30.08 -3.81
CA LYS A 131 7.25 -31.00 -3.18
C LYS A 131 6.84 -32.41 -3.62
N LYS A 132 7.57 -32.96 -4.59
CA LYS A 132 7.73 -34.42 -4.72
C LYS A 132 8.90 -34.88 -3.87
#